data_AF-A0A1B6GR55-F1
#
_entry.id   AF-A0A1B6GR55-F1
#
_cell.length_a   1.000
_cell.length_b   1.000
_cell.length_c   1.000
_cell.angle_alpha   90.00
_cell.angle_beta   90.00
_cell.angle_gamma   90.00
#
_symmetry.space_group_name_H-M   'P 1'
#
loop_
_entity.id
_entity.type
_entity.pdbx_description
1 polymer ?
#
loop_
_entity_poly.entity_id
_entity_poly.type
_entity_poly.pdbx_seq_one_letter_code
_entity_poly.pdbx_strand_id
1 'polypeptide(L)'
;EIILEHIAHEVNKDPLSVRMINFNQEYPIQGLVNTLKQKSDLESREKAVEQFNKTNVWKKRGISLVPMRFFIATVGAYHATISVYSKDGTVAISHGGIELGQGINTKAAQVCAS
;
A
#
# COMPACT_ATOMS: atom_id res chain seq x y z
N GLU A 1 -6.06 8.69 -11.78
CA GLU A 1 -6.43 9.52 -10.60
C GLU A 1 -7.15 10.80 -11.01
N ILE A 2 -6.45 11.76 -11.61
CA ILE A 2 -7.00 13.08 -12.00
C ILE A 2 -8.29 12.98 -12.83
N ILE A 3 -8.36 12.06 -13.81
CA ILE A 3 -9.55 11.89 -14.67
C ILE A 3 -10.78 11.47 -13.85
N LEU A 4 -10.63 10.50 -12.94
CA LEU A 4 -11.75 10.03 -12.12
C LEU A 4 -12.21 11.08 -11.10
N GLU A 5 -11.27 11.88 -10.61
CA GLU A 5 -11.58 13.01 -9.72
C GLU A 5 -12.35 14.11 -10.46
N HIS A 6 -11.95 14.44 -11.69
CA HIS A 6 -12.70 15.37 -12.53
C HIS A 6 -14.09 14.85 -12.86
N ILE A 7 -14.22 13.57 -13.24
CA ILE A 7 -15.53 12.93 -13.46
C ILE A 7 -16.39 13.06 -12.21
N ALA A 8 -15.84 12.77 -11.02
CA ALA A 8 -16.56 12.86 -9.76
C ALA A 8 -17.07 14.28 -9.47
N HIS A 9 -16.28 15.30 -9.77
CA HIS A 9 -16.69 16.71 -9.68
C HIS A 9 -17.85 17.01 -10.63
N GLU A 10 -17.74 16.62 -11.90
CA GLU A 10 -18.79 16.85 -12.91
C GLU A 10 -20.10 16.15 -12.59
N VAL A 11 -20.04 14.94 -11.99
CA VAL A 11 -21.25 14.19 -11.59
C VAL A 11 -21.70 14.48 -10.15
N ASN A 12 -21.05 15.42 -9.45
CA ASN A 12 -21.30 15.78 -8.05
C ASN A 12 -21.38 14.55 -7.12
N LYS A 13 -20.42 13.63 -7.26
CA LYS A 13 -20.28 12.44 -6.40
C LYS A 13 -18.95 12.47 -5.67
N ASP A 14 -18.89 11.76 -4.56
CA ASP A 14 -17.64 11.49 -3.87
C ASP A 14 -16.63 10.79 -4.82
N PRO A 15 -15.39 11.31 -4.95
CA PRO A 15 -14.37 10.70 -5.81
C PRO A 15 -14.09 9.24 -5.50
N LEU A 16 -14.11 8.84 -4.23
CA LEU A 16 -13.85 7.46 -3.86
C LEU A 16 -14.97 6.51 -4.32
N SER A 17 -16.24 6.93 -4.23
CA SER A 17 -17.38 6.19 -4.77
C SER A 17 -17.26 5.95 -6.29
N VAL A 18 -16.80 6.96 -7.03
CA VAL A 18 -16.56 6.86 -8.49
C VAL A 18 -15.42 5.89 -8.77
N ARG A 19 -14.31 5.97 -8.02
CA ARG A 19 -13.19 5.02 -8.14
C ARG A 19 -13.65 3.58 -7.89
N MET A 20 -14.43 3.34 -6.84
CA MET A 20 -14.89 2.01 -6.43
C MET A 20 -15.73 1.32 -7.50
N ILE A 21 -16.61 2.06 -8.18
CA ILE A 21 -17.43 1.51 -9.28
C ILE A 21 -16.57 1.15 -10.50
N ASN A 22 -15.42 1.82 -10.68
CA ASN A 22 -14.52 1.62 -11.82
C ASN A 22 -13.38 0.61 -11.53
N PHE A 23 -13.36 -0.06 -10.36
CA PHE A 23 -12.35 -1.08 -10.11
C PHE A 23 -12.58 -2.33 -10.95
N ASN A 24 -11.48 -2.92 -11.44
CA ASN A 24 -11.52 -4.28 -11.94
C ASN A 24 -11.78 -5.25 -10.76
N GLN A 25 -12.88 -6.01 -10.88
CA GLN A 25 -13.39 -6.93 -9.87
C GLN A 25 -12.48 -8.16 -9.65
N GLU A 26 -11.53 -8.43 -10.56
CA GLU A 26 -10.54 -9.51 -10.40
C GLU A 26 -9.58 -9.27 -9.23
N TYR A 27 -9.40 -8.00 -8.82
CA TYR A 27 -8.46 -7.65 -7.76
C TYR A 27 -9.19 -7.33 -6.43
N PRO A 28 -8.65 -7.79 -5.28
CA PRO A 28 -9.27 -7.60 -3.96
C PRO A 28 -9.12 -6.17 -3.40
N ILE A 29 -9.02 -5.15 -4.26
CA ILE A 29 -8.79 -3.75 -3.87
C ILE A 29 -9.97 -3.22 -3.04
N GLN A 30 -11.18 -3.65 -3.34
CA GLN A 30 -12.39 -3.25 -2.63
C GLN A 30 -12.33 -3.60 -1.11
N GLY A 31 -11.85 -4.80 -0.78
CA GLY A 31 -11.68 -5.23 0.61
C GLY A 31 -10.62 -4.41 1.36
N LEU A 32 -9.52 -4.07 0.67
CA LEU A 32 -8.48 -3.20 1.23
C LEU A 32 -8.99 -1.79 1.50
N VAL A 33 -9.75 -1.21 0.56
CA VAL A 33 -10.38 0.10 0.73
C VAL A 33 -11.30 0.09 1.96
N ASN A 34 -12.16 -0.91 2.09
CA ASN A 34 -13.06 -1.04 3.24
C ASN A 34 -12.29 -1.15 4.57
N THR A 35 -11.23 -1.95 4.60
CA THR A 35 -10.37 -2.10 5.78
C THR A 35 -9.71 -0.77 6.16
N LEU A 36 -9.21 -0.02 5.17
CA LEU A 36 -8.61 1.29 5.39
C LEU A 36 -9.63 2.33 5.86
N LYS A 37 -10.85 2.33 5.29
CA LYS A 37 -11.94 3.20 5.75
C LYS A 37 -12.21 3.00 7.24
N GLN A 38 -12.32 1.75 7.68
CA GLN A 38 -12.55 1.40 9.08
C GLN A 38 -11.37 1.77 9.97
N LYS A 39 -10.15 1.35 9.62
CA LYS A 39 -8.95 1.60 10.44
C LYS A 39 -8.58 3.08 10.56
N SER A 40 -8.91 3.89 9.56
CA SER A 40 -8.61 5.32 9.54
C SER A 40 -9.74 6.21 10.08
N ASP A 41 -10.87 5.60 10.49
CA ASP A 41 -12.09 6.29 10.91
C ASP A 41 -12.52 7.37 9.91
N LEU A 42 -12.54 6.98 8.62
CA LEU A 42 -12.66 7.93 7.51
C LEU A 42 -13.97 8.72 7.60
N GLU A 43 -15.09 8.04 7.86
CA GLU A 43 -16.42 8.67 7.88
C GLU A 43 -16.54 9.73 8.98
N SER A 44 -16.02 9.46 10.19
CA SER A 44 -16.04 10.44 11.28
C SER A 44 -15.15 11.63 10.97
N ARG A 45 -13.99 11.40 10.32
CA ARG A 45 -13.08 12.47 9.91
C ARG A 45 -13.63 13.31 8.76
N GLU A 46 -14.37 12.71 7.83
CA GLU A 46 -15.12 13.45 6.79
C GLU A 46 -16.12 14.41 7.42
N LYS A 47 -16.94 13.93 8.37
CA LYS A 47 -17.88 14.79 9.13
C LYS A 47 -17.17 15.92 9.88
N ALA A 48 -16.02 15.62 10.50
CA ALA A 48 -15.21 16.63 11.19
C ALA A 48 -14.60 17.67 10.23
N VAL A 49 -14.18 17.25 9.04
CA VAL A 49 -13.68 18.14 7.98
C VAL A 49 -14.78 19.05 7.48
N GLU A 50 -15.98 18.53 7.22
CA GLU A 50 -17.15 19.33 6.83
C GLU A 50 -17.48 20.37 7.90
N GLN A 51 -17.53 19.95 9.17
CA GLN A 51 -17.83 20.86 10.27
C GLN A 51 -16.78 21.96 10.41
N PHE A 52 -15.50 21.62 10.28
CA PHE A 52 -14.41 22.59 10.27
C PHE A 52 -14.55 23.58 9.11
N ASN A 53 -14.88 23.08 7.91
CA ASN A 53 -15.00 23.91 6.71
C ASN A 53 -16.23 24.84 6.77
N LYS A 54 -17.29 24.47 7.49
CA LYS A 54 -18.45 25.34 7.75
C LYS A 54 -18.12 26.52 8.68
N THR A 55 -17.24 26.30 9.66
CA THR A 55 -16.91 27.32 10.68
C THR A 55 -15.69 28.16 10.36
N ASN A 56 -14.91 27.81 9.31
CA ASN A 56 -13.68 28.51 8.94
C ASN A 56 -13.76 29.04 7.51
N VAL A 57 -13.73 30.37 7.35
CA VAL A 57 -13.81 31.02 6.03
C VAL A 57 -12.46 30.94 5.30
N TRP A 58 -11.36 31.25 5.98
CA TRP A 58 -10.03 31.41 5.39
C TRP A 58 -9.15 30.16 5.40
N LYS A 59 -9.57 29.11 6.12
CA LYS A 59 -8.84 27.84 6.20
C LYS A 59 -9.81 26.70 5.96
N LYS A 60 -9.46 25.84 5.01
CA LYS A 60 -10.22 24.63 4.71
C LYS A 60 -9.36 23.40 4.96
N ARG A 61 -10.01 22.26 5.20
CA ARG A 61 -9.41 20.93 5.29
C ARG A 61 -9.98 20.07 4.17
N GLY A 62 -9.16 19.15 3.69
CA GLY A 62 -9.56 18.10 2.76
C GLY A 62 -9.07 16.75 3.27
N ILE A 63 -9.77 15.70 2.89
CA ILE A 63 -9.40 14.31 3.15
C ILE A 63 -9.70 13.50 1.90
N SER A 64 -8.85 12.54 1.58
CA SER A 64 -9.02 11.66 0.42
C SER A 64 -8.40 10.30 0.71
N LEU A 65 -9.03 9.25 0.18
CA LEU A 65 -8.49 7.90 0.14
C LEU A 65 -8.24 7.53 -1.32
N VAL A 66 -6.98 7.26 -1.64
CA VAL A 66 -6.52 6.95 -2.99
C VAL A 66 -6.04 5.50 -3.04
N PRO A 67 -6.76 4.60 -3.72
CA PRO A 67 -6.32 3.22 -3.90
C PRO A 67 -5.21 3.16 -4.94
N MET A 68 -4.24 2.26 -4.73
CA MET A 68 -3.14 2.03 -5.65
C MET A 68 -3.00 0.54 -5.94
N ARG A 69 -2.79 0.21 -7.21
CA ARG A 69 -2.34 -1.11 -7.66
C ARG A 69 -0.97 -0.94 -8.32
N PHE A 70 0.03 -1.59 -7.76
CA PHE A 70 1.37 -1.63 -8.32
C PHE A 70 1.69 -3.06 -8.75
N PHE A 71 2.02 -3.25 -10.02
CA PHE A 71 2.39 -4.56 -10.54
C PHE A 71 3.85 -4.84 -10.23
N ILE A 72 4.12 -5.95 -9.55
CA ILE A 72 5.48 -6.42 -9.26
C ILE A 72 5.74 -7.64 -10.13
N ALA A 73 6.78 -7.56 -10.96
CA ALA A 73 7.30 -8.70 -11.71
C ALA A 73 8.64 -9.14 -11.11
N THR A 74 8.87 -10.44 -11.07
CA THR A 74 10.19 -10.99 -10.75
C THR A 74 11.07 -10.88 -11.98
N VAL A 75 12.14 -10.07 -11.90
CA VAL A 75 13.10 -9.89 -12.99
C VAL A 75 14.38 -10.63 -12.63
N GLY A 76 14.74 -11.63 -13.43
CA GLY A 76 15.99 -12.38 -13.30
C GLY A 76 15.93 -13.58 -12.34
N ALA A 77 16.93 -14.46 -12.47
CA ALA A 77 17.19 -15.52 -11.50
C ALA A 77 18.22 -15.04 -10.49
N TYR A 78 17.87 -15.04 -9.20
CA TYR A 78 18.81 -14.76 -8.12
C TYR A 78 19.33 -16.08 -7.57
N HIS A 79 20.64 -16.31 -7.69
CA HIS A 79 21.29 -17.45 -7.09
C HIS A 79 21.64 -17.14 -5.63
N ALA A 80 21.55 -18.16 -4.78
CA ALA A 80 21.99 -18.12 -3.40
C ALA A 80 22.88 -19.33 -3.10
N THR A 81 23.83 -19.14 -2.21
CA THR A 81 24.75 -20.18 -1.72
C THR A 81 24.64 -20.22 -0.21
N ILE A 82 24.45 -21.43 0.32
CA ILE A 82 24.35 -21.70 1.75
C ILE A 82 25.49 -22.64 2.12
N SER A 83 26.19 -22.34 3.20
CA SER A 83 27.28 -23.15 3.74
C SER A 83 27.00 -23.47 5.19
N VAL A 84 27.04 -24.76 5.54
CA VAL A 84 26.88 -25.25 6.92
C VAL A 84 28.25 -25.73 7.41
N TYR A 85 28.72 -25.14 8.49
CA TYR A 85 30.03 -25.48 9.06
C TYR A 85 29.92 -26.72 9.93
N SER A 86 30.63 -27.78 9.56
CA SER A 86 30.52 -29.09 10.24
C SER A 86 31.02 -29.10 11.68
N LYS A 87 31.87 -28.15 12.07
CA LYS A 87 32.47 -28.10 13.41
C LYS A 87 31.56 -27.53 14.49
N ASP A 88 30.71 -26.56 14.14
CA ASP A 88 29.87 -25.83 15.09
C ASP A 88 28.40 -25.71 14.65
N GLY A 89 28.07 -26.20 13.45
CA GLY A 89 26.73 -26.14 12.88
C GLY A 89 26.30 -24.75 12.42
N THR A 90 27.19 -23.75 12.44
CA THR A 90 26.85 -22.39 12.00
C THR A 90 26.55 -22.35 10.51
N VAL A 91 25.72 -21.39 10.09
CA VAL A 91 25.26 -21.27 8.69
C VAL A 91 25.65 -19.90 8.13
N ALA A 92 26.32 -19.90 6.98
CA ALA A 92 26.58 -18.70 6.18
C ALA A 92 25.73 -18.71 4.91
N ILE A 93 25.15 -17.57 4.58
CA ILE A 93 24.27 -17.38 3.41
C ILE A 93 24.83 -16.23 2.57
N SER A 94 24.93 -16.44 1.27
CA SER A 94 25.25 -15.42 0.28
C SER A 94 24.21 -15.46 -0.84
N HIS A 95 23.81 -14.30 -1.38
CA HIS A 95 22.84 -14.22 -2.47
C HIS A 95 23.14 -13.06 -3.42
N GLY A 96 22.63 -13.14 -4.65
CA GLY A 96 22.81 -12.11 -5.67
C GLY A 96 22.07 -10.78 -5.41
N GLY A 97 21.23 -10.70 -4.38
CA GLY A 97 20.55 -9.45 -3.99
C GLY A 97 21.50 -8.46 -3.30
N ILE A 98 21.30 -7.16 -3.56
CA ILE A 98 22.11 -6.08 -2.96
C ILE A 98 21.31 -5.42 -1.84
N GLU A 99 21.87 -5.36 -0.64
CA GLU A 99 21.30 -4.62 0.49
C GLU A 99 21.52 -3.11 0.32
N LEU A 100 20.42 -2.36 0.25
CA LEU A 100 20.38 -0.90 0.13
C LEU A 100 19.54 -0.26 1.25
N GLY A 101 19.12 -1.04 2.26
CA GLY A 101 18.27 -0.61 3.38
C GLY A 101 16.86 -1.21 3.36
N GLN A 102 16.51 -2.01 2.34
CA GLN A 102 15.23 -2.72 2.23
C GLN A 102 15.15 -3.99 3.09
N GLY A 103 16.26 -4.40 3.70
CA GLY A 103 16.36 -5.54 4.61
C GLY A 103 16.33 -6.88 3.89
N ILE A 104 16.97 -6.99 2.72
CA ILE A 104 17.04 -8.25 1.97
C ILE A 104 17.88 -9.29 2.71
N ASN A 105 18.98 -8.90 3.36
CA ASN A 105 19.83 -9.84 4.11
C ASN A 105 19.07 -10.41 5.33
N THR A 106 18.30 -9.56 6.02
CA THR A 106 17.45 -9.99 7.14
C THR A 106 16.39 -10.97 6.68
N LYS A 107 15.73 -10.69 5.55
CA LYS A 107 14.72 -11.59 4.95
C LYS A 107 15.34 -12.92 4.52
N ALA A 108 16.54 -12.90 3.94
CA ALA A 108 17.25 -14.12 3.56
C ALA A 108 17.56 -15.01 4.77
N ALA A 109 18.02 -14.42 5.88
CA ALA A 109 18.25 -15.14 7.13
C ALA A 109 16.93 -15.74 7.69
N GLN A 110 15.83 -14.99 7.65
CA GLN A 110 14.51 -15.48 8.09
C GLN A 110 14.03 -16.69 7.26
N VAL A 111 14.21 -16.66 5.93
CA VAL A 111 13.86 -17.77 5.05
C VAL A 111 14.74 -19.00 5.29
N CYS A 112 16.02 -18.81 5.62
CA CYS A 112 16.88 -19.95 5.96
C CYS A 112 16.53 -20.58 7.32
N ALA A 113 15.93 -19.81 8.23
CA ALA A 113 15.55 -20.27 9.57
C ALA A 113 14.14 -20.87 9.66
N SER A 114 13.29 -20.65 8.65
CA SER A 114 11.92 -21.18 8.56
C SER A 114 11.89 -22.63 8.10
#